data_AF-A0A8D8P2I7-F1
#
_entry.id   AF-A0A8D8P2I7-F1
#
_cell.length_a   1.000
_cell.length_b   1.000
_cell.length_c   1.000
_cell.angle_alpha   90.00
_cell.angle_beta   90.00
_cell.angle_gamma   90.00
#
_symmetry.space_group_name_H-M   'P 1'
#
loop_
_entity.id
_entity.type
_entity.pdbx_description
1 polymer ?
#
loop_
_entity_poly.entity_id
_entity_poly.type
_entity_poly.pdbx_seq_one_letter_code
_entity_poly.pdbx_strand_id
1 'polypeptide(L)'
;SRAVQSRKPVRNIDTAKHANMAVPPAYADLGKSAKDIFSKGYGFGTVKLDLKTKSQSGVEFTTGGSSNTDTGKAAGNLETKYKVKELGLSLNQKWNTDNVLTTEVTLEDQLTKGLKLGLDTSFVPNTGKKSAKLKTGYKREYMNVGCDLDFDLAGPTVHAAAVLGYEGWLAGYQRAFDTAKSKLAQNNFALGYKAGDFQLHTNV
;
A
#
# COMPACT_ATOMS: atom_id res chain seq x y z
N SER A 1 -42.95 -53.99 -21.82
CA SER A 1 -41.88 -53.31 -22.56
C SER A 1 -40.76 -52.92 -21.63
N ARG A 2 -39.53 -53.33 -22.00
CA ARG A 2 -38.29 -53.26 -21.20
C ARG A 2 -37.81 -51.82 -20.97
N ALA A 3 -37.24 -51.62 -19.79
CA ALA A 3 -36.38 -50.50 -19.44
C ALA A 3 -35.17 -50.40 -20.40
N VAL A 4 -34.83 -49.18 -20.79
CA VAL A 4 -33.48 -48.84 -21.27
C VAL A 4 -32.97 -47.68 -20.43
N GLN A 5 -32.19 -48.06 -19.43
CA GLN A 5 -31.38 -47.19 -18.59
C GLN A 5 -30.08 -46.90 -19.35
N SER A 6 -29.94 -45.68 -19.88
CA SER A 6 -28.69 -45.22 -20.50
C SER A 6 -27.70 -44.80 -19.41
N ARG A 7 -26.59 -45.54 -19.29
CA ARG A 7 -25.45 -45.24 -18.40
C ARG A 7 -24.44 -44.34 -19.12
N LYS A 8 -24.09 -43.23 -18.44
CA LYS A 8 -22.91 -42.30 -18.44
C LYS A 8 -21.76 -42.52 -19.47
N PRO A 9 -21.00 -41.45 -19.80
CA PRO A 9 -19.84 -41.16 -18.95
C PRO A 9 -19.74 -39.70 -18.50
N VAL A 10 -19.54 -39.53 -17.19
CA VAL A 10 -18.90 -38.35 -16.60
C VAL A 10 -17.49 -38.29 -17.16
N ARG A 11 -17.14 -37.19 -17.82
CA ARG A 11 -15.74 -36.79 -18.02
C ARG A 11 -15.61 -35.31 -17.70
N ASN A 12 -14.96 -35.05 -16.56
CA ASN A 12 -14.25 -33.81 -16.28
C ASN A 12 -13.46 -33.42 -17.52
N ILE A 13 -13.66 -32.18 -17.97
CA ILE A 13 -12.53 -31.38 -18.41
C ILE A 13 -12.70 -30.08 -17.66
N ASP A 14 -11.90 -29.97 -16.59
CA ASP A 14 -11.52 -28.71 -16.00
C ASP A 14 -11.16 -27.74 -17.13
N THR A 15 -12.10 -26.89 -17.52
CA THR A 15 -11.72 -25.57 -18.03
C THR A 15 -11.05 -24.90 -16.85
N ALA A 16 -9.74 -25.12 -16.75
CA ALA A 16 -8.82 -24.28 -16.03
C ALA A 16 -9.31 -22.86 -16.25
N LYS A 17 -9.86 -22.29 -15.17
CA LYS A 17 -10.06 -20.85 -15.07
C LYS A 17 -8.71 -20.31 -15.44
N HIS A 18 -8.58 -19.79 -16.67
CA HIS A 18 -7.48 -18.93 -17.02
C HIS A 18 -7.45 -17.92 -15.88
N ALA A 19 -6.39 -17.97 -15.08
CA ALA A 19 -6.24 -17.08 -13.96
C ALA A 19 -6.53 -15.69 -14.54
N ASN A 20 -7.56 -15.04 -14.05
CA ASN A 20 -7.78 -13.64 -14.36
C ASN A 20 -6.56 -12.95 -13.74
N MET A 21 -5.52 -12.70 -14.55
CA MET A 21 -4.17 -12.50 -14.02
C MET A 21 -4.10 -11.17 -13.32
N ALA A 22 -4.09 -11.26 -11.99
CA ALA A 22 -4.16 -10.10 -11.13
C ALA A 22 -2.88 -9.30 -11.24
N VAL A 23 -3.05 -7.98 -11.34
CA VAL A 23 -1.98 -7.01 -11.13
C VAL A 23 -1.29 -7.32 -9.79
N PRO A 24 0.02 -7.61 -9.77
CA PRO A 24 0.71 -7.90 -8.53
C PRO A 24 0.69 -6.67 -7.60
N PRO A 25 0.69 -6.87 -6.27
CA PRO A 25 0.74 -5.76 -5.33
C PRO A 25 2.06 -5.00 -5.47
N ALA A 26 2.10 -3.76 -4.99
CA ALA A 26 3.35 -3.03 -4.85
C ALA A 26 4.26 -3.74 -3.84
N TYR A 27 5.57 -3.56 -3.94
CA TYR A 27 6.52 -4.21 -3.04
C TYR A 27 6.19 -3.95 -1.56
N ALA A 28 5.81 -2.71 -1.23
CA ALA A 28 5.42 -2.31 0.12
C ALA A 28 4.14 -2.99 0.64
N ASP A 29 3.30 -3.51 -0.25
CA ASP A 29 2.07 -4.24 0.09
C ASP A 29 2.27 -5.77 0.10
N LEU A 30 3.46 -6.28 -0.25
CA LEU A 30 3.77 -7.70 -0.11
C LEU A 30 3.74 -8.10 1.37
N GLY A 31 3.02 -9.18 1.69
CA GLY A 31 2.86 -9.65 3.07
C GLY A 31 1.97 -8.79 3.96
N LYS A 32 1.37 -7.71 3.44
CA LYS A 32 0.50 -6.80 4.22
C LYS A 32 -0.64 -7.52 4.91
N SER A 33 -1.27 -8.49 4.25
CA SER A 33 -2.36 -9.28 4.86
C SER A 33 -1.89 -10.02 6.12
N ALA A 34 -0.71 -10.64 6.09
CA ALA A 34 -0.13 -11.32 7.25
C ALA A 34 0.29 -10.30 8.32
N LYS A 35 0.97 -9.22 7.93
CA LYS A 35 1.36 -8.14 8.85
C LYS A 35 0.16 -7.49 9.54
N ASP A 36 -0.94 -7.30 8.84
CA ASP A 36 -2.17 -6.73 9.38
C ASP A 36 -2.77 -7.62 10.48
N ILE A 37 -2.69 -8.95 10.38
CA ILE A 37 -3.14 -9.88 11.42
C ILE A 37 -2.31 -9.71 12.70
N PHE A 38 -1.00 -9.56 12.58
CA PHE A 38 -0.10 -9.40 13.73
C PHE A 38 -0.03 -7.97 14.29
N SER A 39 -0.48 -6.97 13.53
CA SER A 39 -0.38 -5.56 13.95
C SER A 39 -1.71 -4.94 14.35
N LYS A 40 -2.84 -5.35 13.76
CA LYS A 40 -4.16 -4.81 14.13
C LYS A 40 -4.63 -5.44 15.44
N GLY A 41 -4.93 -4.60 16.42
CA GLY A 41 -5.42 -5.03 17.75
C GLY A 41 -4.31 -5.43 18.74
N TYR A 42 -3.06 -5.54 18.28
CA TYR A 42 -1.90 -5.78 19.14
C TYR A 42 -1.23 -4.46 19.52
N GLY A 43 -1.68 -3.89 20.65
CA GLY A 43 -1.19 -2.63 21.21
C GLY A 43 -0.98 -2.74 22.72
N PHE A 44 -0.22 -3.75 23.17
CA PHE A 44 0.11 -3.88 24.60
C PHE A 44 0.78 -2.61 25.11
N GLY A 45 0.32 -2.10 26.24
CA GLY A 45 0.83 -0.85 26.81
C GLY A 45 0.35 0.44 26.10
N THR A 46 -0.60 0.36 25.15
CA THR A 46 -1.14 1.56 24.48
C THR A 46 -2.65 1.45 24.25
N VAL A 47 -3.42 2.39 24.80
CA VAL A 47 -4.85 2.53 24.51
C VAL A 47 -5.01 3.36 23.25
N LYS A 48 -5.61 2.79 22.20
CA LYS A 48 -5.86 3.49 20.92
C LYS A 48 -7.36 3.58 20.65
N LEU A 49 -7.81 4.77 20.29
CA LEU A 49 -9.17 5.11 19.89
C LEU A 49 -9.09 5.68 18.47
N ASP A 50 -9.77 5.07 17.51
CA ASP A 50 -9.88 5.58 16.13
C ASP A 50 -11.36 5.80 15.80
N LEU A 51 -11.77 7.05 15.55
CA LEU A 51 -13.09 7.40 15.03
C LEU A 51 -12.98 7.65 13.53
N LYS A 52 -13.73 6.88 12.74
CA LYS A 52 -13.82 7.06 11.28
C LYS A 52 -15.23 7.49 10.90
N THR A 53 -15.33 8.67 10.31
CA THR A 53 -16.58 9.27 9.86
C THR A 53 -16.51 9.50 8.36
N LYS A 54 -17.60 9.17 7.65
CA LYS A 54 -17.73 9.44 6.22
C LYS A 54 -18.88 10.41 6.00
N SER A 55 -18.59 11.57 5.42
CA SER A 55 -19.61 12.56 5.09
C SER A 55 -20.42 12.12 3.86
N GLN A 56 -21.63 12.66 3.72
CA GLN A 56 -22.45 12.48 2.52
C GLN A 56 -21.77 13.07 1.25
N SER A 57 -20.93 14.09 1.43
CA SER A 57 -20.11 14.69 0.37
C SER A 57 -18.89 13.83 -0.04
N GLY A 58 -18.71 12.64 0.55
CA GLY A 58 -17.65 11.71 0.18
C GLY A 58 -16.29 11.95 0.86
N VAL A 59 -16.23 12.89 1.81
CA VAL A 59 -15.04 13.16 2.63
C VAL A 59 -14.98 12.13 3.77
N GLU A 60 -13.83 11.50 3.95
CA GLU A 60 -13.55 10.55 5.01
C GLU A 60 -12.65 11.21 6.06
N PHE A 61 -13.18 11.42 7.27
CA PHE A 61 -12.41 11.90 8.41
C PHE A 61 -12.06 10.71 9.29
N THR A 62 -10.80 10.59 9.69
CA THR A 62 -10.32 9.62 10.68
C THR A 62 -9.58 10.37 11.76
N THR A 63 -10.18 10.45 12.94
CA THR A 63 -9.56 11.05 14.12
C THR A 63 -9.13 9.94 15.05
N GLY A 64 -7.84 9.86 15.34
CA GLY A 64 -7.26 8.90 16.25
C GLY A 64 -6.64 9.56 17.47
N GLY A 65 -6.70 8.87 18.59
CA GLY A 65 -5.97 9.19 19.80
C GLY A 65 -5.32 7.92 20.33
N SER A 66 -4.06 7.99 20.73
CA SER A 66 -3.35 6.89 21.38
C SER A 66 -2.71 7.39 22.67
N SER A 67 -2.88 6.65 23.76
CA SER A 67 -2.23 6.90 25.04
C SER A 67 -1.36 5.71 25.40
N ASN A 68 -0.07 5.92 25.60
CA ASN A 68 0.85 4.90 26.09
C ASN A 68 0.71 4.81 27.63
N THR A 69 0.40 3.63 28.15
CA THR A 69 0.12 3.40 29.57
C THR A 69 1.38 3.34 30.43
N ASP A 70 2.53 3.05 29.83
CA ASP A 70 3.81 2.95 30.55
C ASP A 70 4.46 4.33 30.74
N THR A 71 4.33 5.21 29.74
CA THR A 71 4.95 6.56 29.74
C THR A 71 3.97 7.69 30.03
N GLY A 72 2.67 7.40 30.03
CA GLY A 72 1.60 8.39 30.15
C GLY A 72 1.47 9.36 28.96
N LYS A 73 2.24 9.16 27.89
CA LYS A 73 2.23 10.04 26.72
C LYS A 73 0.99 9.80 25.86
N ALA A 74 0.27 10.88 25.55
CA ALA A 74 -0.84 10.87 24.61
C ALA A 74 -0.41 11.49 23.28
N ALA A 75 -0.84 10.89 22.18
CA ALA A 75 -0.68 11.40 20.83
C ALA A 75 -2.04 11.37 20.11
N GLY A 76 -2.30 12.38 19.30
CA GLY A 76 -3.49 12.48 18.48
C GLY A 76 -3.13 12.61 17.01
N ASN A 77 -4.03 12.15 16.15
CA ASN A 77 -3.94 12.32 14.71
C ASN A 77 -5.31 12.62 14.11
N LEU A 78 -5.33 13.52 13.15
CA LEU A 78 -6.49 13.83 12.32
C LEU A 78 -6.10 13.57 10.86
N GLU A 79 -6.78 12.63 10.20
CA GLU A 79 -6.63 12.35 8.78
C GLU A 79 -7.93 12.71 8.05
N THR A 80 -7.83 13.55 7.03
CA THR A 80 -8.94 13.98 6.18
C THR A 80 -8.65 13.52 4.76
N LYS A 81 -9.47 12.62 4.24
CA LYS A 81 -9.32 12.04 2.92
C LYS A 81 -10.48 12.46 2.03
N TYR A 82 -10.17 13.19 0.98
CA TYR A 82 -11.07 13.62 -0.07
C TYR A 82 -10.80 12.83 -1.34
N LYS A 83 -11.83 12.23 -1.94
CA LYS A 83 -11.70 11.41 -3.15
C LYS A 83 -12.61 11.97 -4.24
N VAL A 84 -12.00 12.51 -5.29
CA VAL A 84 -12.69 12.93 -6.52
C VAL A 84 -12.59 11.79 -7.51
N LYS A 85 -13.53 10.84 -7.43
CA LYS A 85 -13.51 9.62 -8.27
C LYS A 85 -13.56 9.93 -9.76
N GLU A 86 -14.24 11.00 -10.16
CA GLU A 86 -14.38 11.42 -11.57
C GLU A 86 -13.03 11.75 -12.21
N LEU A 87 -12.10 12.32 -11.43
CA LEU A 87 -10.77 12.72 -11.87
C LEU A 87 -9.66 11.79 -11.37
N GLY A 88 -10.00 10.64 -10.77
CA GLY A 88 -9.02 9.73 -10.17
C GLY A 88 -8.12 10.38 -9.10
N LEU A 89 -8.52 11.55 -8.57
CA LEU A 89 -7.74 12.35 -7.65
C LEU A 89 -8.15 12.01 -6.21
N SER A 90 -7.17 11.77 -5.34
CA SER A 90 -7.40 11.69 -3.89
C SER A 90 -6.44 12.62 -3.16
N LEU A 91 -7.00 13.51 -2.35
CA LEU A 91 -6.28 14.41 -1.46
C LEU A 91 -6.41 13.89 -0.03
N ASN A 92 -5.29 13.68 0.64
CA ASN A 92 -5.21 13.16 1.99
C ASN A 92 -4.39 14.13 2.84
N GLN A 93 -4.99 14.67 3.89
CA GLN A 93 -4.33 15.57 4.82
C GLN A 93 -4.29 14.93 6.19
N LYS A 94 -3.09 14.73 6.72
CA LYS A 94 -2.85 14.20 8.05
C LYS A 94 -2.18 15.26 8.91
N TRP A 95 -2.75 15.52 10.07
CA TRP A 95 -2.18 16.39 11.08
C TRP A 95 -2.05 15.61 12.39
N ASN A 96 -0.95 15.79 13.11
CA ASN A 96 -0.74 15.13 14.40
C ASN A 96 -0.49 16.15 15.52
N THR A 97 -0.54 15.69 16.77
CA THR A 97 -0.30 16.52 17.96
C THR A 97 1.15 17.01 18.08
N ASP A 98 2.10 16.40 17.36
CA ASP A 98 3.48 16.88 17.23
C ASP A 98 3.60 18.03 16.21
N ASN A 99 2.47 18.55 15.75
CA ASN A 99 2.32 19.63 14.79
C ASN A 99 2.86 19.29 13.38
N VAL A 100 3.05 18.02 13.04
CA VAL A 100 3.45 17.59 11.70
C VAL A 100 2.22 17.56 10.80
N LEU A 101 2.26 18.35 9.72
CA LEU A 101 1.25 18.38 8.67
C LEU A 101 1.76 17.62 7.45
N THR A 102 1.08 16.56 7.06
CA THR A 102 1.35 15.78 5.85
C THR A 102 0.20 15.93 4.88
N THR A 103 0.48 16.40 3.67
CA THR A 103 -0.48 16.50 2.57
C THR A 103 -0.05 15.54 1.46
N GLU A 104 -0.88 14.56 1.15
CA GLU A 104 -0.68 13.57 0.10
C GLU A 104 -1.73 13.79 -0.99
N VAL A 105 -1.28 14.07 -2.21
CA VAL A 105 -2.13 14.23 -3.39
C VAL A 105 -1.80 13.07 -4.32
N THR A 106 -2.77 12.20 -4.57
CA THR A 106 -2.61 11.06 -5.47
C THR A 106 -3.53 11.19 -6.67
N LEU A 107 -3.02 10.82 -7.83
CA LEU A 107 -3.70 10.81 -9.11
C LEU A 107 -3.58 9.42 -9.69
N GLU A 108 -4.69 8.73 -9.87
CA GLU A 108 -4.74 7.39 -10.44
C GLU A 108 -5.42 7.41 -11.81
N ASP A 109 -4.85 6.65 -12.75
CA ASP A 109 -5.45 6.29 -14.04
C ASP A 109 -5.81 7.46 -14.99
N GLN A 110 -5.33 8.68 -14.72
CA GLN A 110 -5.61 9.87 -15.54
C GLN A 110 -4.76 9.97 -16.81
N LEU A 111 -3.45 9.71 -16.71
CA LEU A 111 -2.56 9.76 -17.87
C LEU A 111 -2.60 8.45 -18.66
N THR A 112 -2.53 7.32 -17.94
CA THR A 112 -2.61 5.97 -18.51
C THR A 112 -3.22 5.01 -17.48
N LYS A 113 -3.98 4.02 -17.95
CA LYS A 113 -4.51 2.95 -17.10
C LYS A 113 -3.35 2.24 -16.41
N GLY A 114 -3.42 2.17 -15.09
CA GLY A 114 -2.41 1.56 -14.23
C GLY A 114 -1.41 2.54 -13.63
N LEU A 115 -1.35 3.78 -14.09
CA LEU A 115 -0.43 4.78 -13.53
C LEU A 115 -1.03 5.44 -12.30
N LYS A 116 -0.25 5.47 -11.23
CA LYS A 116 -0.50 6.17 -9.98
C LYS A 116 0.62 7.16 -9.75
N LEU A 117 0.30 8.44 -9.70
CA LEU A 117 1.20 9.49 -9.28
C LEU A 117 0.79 9.94 -7.87
N GLY A 118 1.74 10.19 -7.00
CA GLY A 118 1.51 10.65 -5.64
C GLY A 118 2.52 11.72 -5.30
N LEU A 119 2.07 12.83 -4.74
CA LEU A 119 2.92 13.87 -4.19
C LEU A 119 2.58 13.98 -2.70
N ASP A 120 3.50 13.59 -1.85
CA ASP A 120 3.41 13.80 -0.42
C ASP A 120 4.27 15.00 -0.05
N THR A 121 3.76 15.89 0.78
CA THR A 121 4.51 16.99 1.37
C THR A 121 4.32 16.93 2.86
N SER A 122 5.41 16.91 3.62
CA SER A 122 5.41 16.96 5.07
C SER A 122 6.03 18.27 5.53
N PHE A 123 5.36 18.93 6.47
CA PHE A 123 5.79 20.20 7.04
C PHE A 123 5.70 20.13 8.56
N VAL A 124 6.78 20.50 9.23
CA VAL A 124 6.87 20.65 10.69
C VAL A 124 7.01 22.14 11.00
N PRO A 125 5.93 22.85 11.35
CA PRO A 125 5.96 24.29 11.61
C PRO A 125 6.93 24.66 12.73
N ASN A 126 7.01 23.83 13.78
CA ASN A 126 7.85 24.10 14.95
C ASN A 126 9.34 24.18 14.63
N THR A 127 9.83 23.43 13.64
CA THR A 127 11.25 23.38 13.25
C THR A 127 11.51 23.95 11.87
N GLY A 128 10.46 24.28 11.11
CA GLY A 128 10.54 24.66 9.70
C GLY A 128 10.93 23.51 8.78
N LYS A 129 11.12 22.27 9.29
CA LYS A 129 11.54 21.12 8.47
C LYS A 129 10.46 20.82 7.43
N LYS A 130 10.87 20.72 6.17
CA LYS A 130 10.01 20.33 5.05
C LYS A 130 10.62 19.10 4.40
N SER A 131 9.76 18.15 4.02
CA SER A 131 10.13 17.09 3.10
C SER A 131 9.04 16.93 2.06
N ALA A 132 9.43 16.49 0.87
CA ALA A 132 8.50 16.18 -0.20
C ALA A 132 8.84 14.80 -0.75
N LYS A 133 7.84 13.98 -1.02
CA LYS A 133 8.03 12.66 -1.62
C LYS A 133 7.17 12.55 -2.87
N LEU A 134 7.81 12.38 -4.00
CA LEU A 134 7.14 12.11 -5.26
C LEU A 134 7.11 10.59 -5.48
N LYS A 135 5.92 9.99 -5.41
CA LYS A 135 5.69 8.58 -5.68
C LYS A 135 5.14 8.42 -7.09
N THR A 136 5.71 7.48 -7.83
CA THR A 136 5.23 7.10 -9.15
C THR A 136 5.11 5.60 -9.19
N GLY A 137 3.95 5.09 -9.56
CA GLY A 137 3.64 3.67 -9.58
C GLY A 137 2.99 3.32 -10.90
N TYR A 138 3.43 2.26 -11.54
CA TYR A 138 2.85 1.74 -12.75
C TYR A 138 2.50 0.27 -12.56
N LYS A 139 1.21 -0.02 -12.62
CA LYS A 139 0.65 -1.35 -12.41
C LYS A 139 0.08 -1.88 -13.74
N ARG A 140 0.51 -3.07 -14.13
CA ARG A 140 -0.01 -3.81 -15.28
C ARG A 140 -0.25 -5.27 -14.88
N GLU A 141 -0.91 -6.01 -15.75
CA GLU A 141 -0.93 -7.47 -15.63
C GLU A 141 0.52 -7.98 -15.52
N TYR A 142 0.76 -8.89 -14.58
CA TYR A 142 2.08 -9.48 -14.25
C TYR A 142 3.15 -8.56 -13.69
N MET A 143 3.00 -7.23 -13.68
CA MET A 143 4.07 -6.33 -13.26
C MET A 143 3.55 -5.11 -12.50
N ASN A 144 4.25 -4.75 -11.43
CA ASN A 144 4.05 -3.52 -10.69
C ASN A 144 5.40 -2.88 -10.41
N VAL A 145 5.63 -1.70 -10.98
CA VAL A 145 6.86 -0.94 -10.81
C VAL A 145 6.54 0.33 -10.06
N GLY A 146 7.35 0.67 -9.06
CA GLY A 146 7.26 1.90 -8.29
C GLY A 146 8.60 2.62 -8.28
N CYS A 147 8.55 3.94 -8.32
CA CYS A 147 9.69 4.81 -8.07
C CYS A 147 9.22 5.95 -7.17
N ASP A 148 9.82 6.05 -5.99
CA ASP A 148 9.59 7.14 -5.05
C ASP A 148 10.86 7.97 -4.91
N LEU A 149 10.75 9.28 -5.09
CA LEU A 149 11.80 10.26 -4.86
C LEU A 149 11.50 10.98 -3.55
N ASP A 150 12.32 10.77 -2.54
CA ASP A 150 12.22 11.46 -1.26
C ASP A 150 13.17 12.65 -1.25
N PHE A 151 12.65 13.85 -1.05
CA PHE A 151 13.37 15.11 -0.97
C PHE A 151 13.32 15.58 0.49
N ASP A 152 14.39 15.32 1.24
CA ASP A 152 14.63 15.91 2.55
C ASP A 152 15.76 16.95 2.45
N LEU A 153 15.93 17.78 3.48
CA LEU A 153 17.03 18.75 3.61
C LEU A 153 18.43 18.12 3.52
N ALA A 154 18.55 16.83 3.81
CA ALA A 154 19.81 16.09 3.72
C ALA A 154 20.18 15.69 2.28
N GLY A 155 19.26 15.83 1.32
CA GLY A 155 19.43 15.49 -0.08
C GLY A 155 18.47 14.38 -0.55
N PRO A 156 18.30 14.22 -1.88
CA PRO A 156 17.29 13.32 -2.40
C PRO A 156 17.66 11.84 -2.27
N THR A 157 16.67 11.01 -1.93
CA THR A 157 16.80 9.54 -1.92
C THR A 157 15.88 8.95 -2.98
N VAL A 158 16.43 8.11 -3.85
CA VAL A 158 15.67 7.42 -4.90
C VAL A 158 15.34 6.03 -4.43
N HIS A 159 14.06 5.72 -4.30
CA HIS A 159 13.56 4.37 -4.05
C HIS A 159 12.96 3.81 -5.32
N ALA A 160 13.44 2.66 -5.78
CA ALA A 160 12.84 1.93 -6.88
C ALA A 160 12.34 0.58 -6.36
N ALA A 161 11.17 0.16 -6.82
CA ALA A 161 10.60 -1.13 -6.51
C ALA A 161 10.03 -1.75 -7.78
N ALA A 162 10.17 -3.05 -7.95
CA ALA A 162 9.56 -3.80 -9.03
C ALA A 162 9.05 -5.12 -8.48
N VAL A 163 7.84 -5.50 -8.86
CA VAL A 163 7.23 -6.78 -8.51
C VAL A 163 6.72 -7.42 -9.78
N LEU A 164 7.15 -8.64 -10.04
CA LEU A 164 6.67 -9.49 -11.11
C LEU A 164 5.79 -10.58 -10.50
N GLY A 165 4.67 -10.88 -11.13
CA GLY A 165 3.77 -11.94 -10.73
C GLY A 165 3.49 -12.89 -11.88
N TYR A 166 3.62 -14.20 -11.66
CA TYR A 166 3.31 -15.21 -12.67
C TYR A 166 2.77 -16.47 -12.00
N GLU A 167 1.60 -16.97 -12.44
CA GLU A 167 0.96 -18.19 -11.90
C GLU A 167 0.93 -18.29 -10.36
N GLY A 168 0.65 -17.18 -9.68
CA GLY A 168 0.60 -17.11 -8.21
C GLY A 168 1.95 -16.83 -7.53
N TRP A 169 3.07 -16.99 -8.22
CA TRP A 169 4.38 -16.54 -7.74
C TRP A 169 4.51 -15.03 -7.85
N LEU A 170 5.20 -14.42 -6.90
CA LEU A 170 5.50 -13.00 -6.81
C LEU A 170 6.99 -12.83 -6.53
N ALA A 171 7.73 -12.18 -7.42
CA ALA A 171 9.13 -11.81 -7.20
C ALA A 171 9.22 -10.29 -7.09
N GLY A 172 9.59 -9.79 -5.93
CA GLY A 172 9.77 -8.38 -5.65
C GLY A 172 11.25 -8.02 -5.51
N TYR A 173 11.60 -6.84 -5.99
CA TYR A 173 12.89 -6.22 -5.77
C TYR A 173 12.68 -4.77 -5.33
N GLN A 174 13.38 -4.33 -4.30
CA GLN A 174 13.38 -2.95 -3.84
C GLN A 174 14.81 -2.45 -3.66
N ARG A 175 15.08 -1.25 -4.14
CA ARG A 175 16.37 -0.57 -4.03
C ARG A 175 16.15 0.85 -3.53
N ALA A 176 17.00 1.31 -2.62
CA ALA A 176 17.06 2.71 -2.20
C ALA A 176 18.48 3.25 -2.37
N PHE A 177 18.62 4.43 -2.97
CA PHE A 177 19.89 5.09 -3.19
C PHE A 177 19.86 6.51 -2.62
N ASP A 178 20.73 6.77 -1.64
CA ASP A 178 20.94 8.09 -1.05
C ASP A 178 21.93 8.84 -1.93
N THR A 179 21.46 9.88 -2.63
CA THR A 179 22.30 10.65 -3.56
C THR A 179 23.28 11.56 -2.83
N ALA A 180 22.95 12.01 -1.62
CA ALA A 180 23.81 12.89 -0.83
C ALA A 180 25.06 12.16 -0.35
N LYS A 181 24.91 10.88 0.01
CA LYS A 181 26.03 10.02 0.43
C LYS A 181 26.58 9.16 -0.70
N SER A 182 25.97 9.22 -1.89
CA SER A 182 26.27 8.33 -3.02
C SER A 182 26.32 6.85 -2.62
N LYS A 183 25.43 6.43 -1.70
CA LYS A 183 25.44 5.10 -1.10
C LYS A 183 24.12 4.39 -1.32
N LEU A 184 24.20 3.09 -1.56
CA LEU A 184 23.05 2.20 -1.51
C LEU A 184 22.50 2.15 -0.08
N ALA A 185 21.32 2.71 0.13
CA ALA A 185 20.68 2.80 1.44
C ALA A 185 19.96 1.48 1.79
N GLN A 186 19.28 0.88 0.81
CA GLN A 186 18.55 -0.38 0.99
C GLN A 186 18.59 -1.21 -0.29
N ASN A 187 18.59 -2.53 -0.11
CA ASN A 187 18.53 -3.50 -1.19
C ASN A 187 17.81 -4.73 -0.67
N ASN A 188 16.56 -4.89 -1.06
CA ASN A 188 15.69 -5.92 -0.53
C ASN A 188 15.11 -6.77 -1.65
N PHE A 189 15.03 -8.06 -1.38
CA PHE A 189 14.49 -9.06 -2.30
C PHE A 189 13.33 -9.76 -1.63
N ALA A 190 12.20 -9.82 -2.31
CA ALA A 190 11.03 -10.52 -1.86
C ALA A 190 10.67 -11.66 -2.80
N LEU A 191 10.29 -12.80 -2.24
CA LEU A 191 9.63 -13.87 -2.97
C LEU A 191 8.31 -14.18 -2.26
N GLY A 192 7.25 -14.34 -3.01
CA GLY A 192 5.93 -14.64 -2.49
C GLY A 192 5.24 -15.66 -3.36
N TYR A 193 4.30 -16.36 -2.76
CA TYR A 193 3.40 -17.26 -3.47
C TYR A 193 1.99 -17.08 -2.92
N LYS A 194 1.05 -16.75 -3.80
CA LYS A 194 -0.35 -16.54 -3.50
C LYS A 194 -1.17 -17.59 -4.22
N ALA A 195 -1.68 -18.57 -3.47
CA ALA A 195 -2.71 -19.49 -3.90
C ALA A 195 -4.04 -19.12 -3.20
N GLY A 196 -5.16 -19.64 -3.71
CA GLY A 196 -6.53 -19.21 -3.36
C GLY A 196 -6.71 -18.73 -1.92
N ASP A 197 -6.34 -19.58 -0.95
CA ASP A 197 -6.60 -19.33 0.48
C ASP A 197 -5.33 -19.01 1.30
N PHE A 198 -4.13 -19.07 0.71
CA PHE A 198 -2.88 -18.85 1.45
C PHE A 198 -1.89 -17.95 0.70
N GLN A 199 -1.17 -17.13 1.46
CA GLN A 199 -0.14 -16.24 0.96
C GLN A 199 1.14 -16.49 1.74
N LEU A 200 2.17 -17.00 1.05
CA LEU A 200 3.53 -17.06 1.54
C LEU A 200 4.25 -15.79 1.09
N HIS A 201 5.01 -15.17 1.99
CA HIS A 201 5.87 -14.03 1.67
C HIS A 201 7.17 -14.14 2.46
N THR A 202 8.29 -14.05 1.75
CA THR A 202 9.63 -13.89 2.29
C THR A 202 10.23 -12.60 1.74
N ASN A 203 10.96 -11.88 2.58
CA ASN A 203 11.66 -10.65 2.22
C ASN A 203 13.00 -10.65 2.98
N VAL A 204 14.09 -10.33 2.29
CA VAL A 204 15.46 -10.21 2.81
C VAL A 204 15.96 -8.81 2.49
#